data_AF-I2CPW7-F1
#
_entry.id   AF-I2CPW7-F1
#
_cell.length_a   1.000
_cell.length_b   1.000
_cell.length_c   1.000
_cell.angle_alpha   90.00
_cell.angle_beta   90.00
_cell.angle_gamma   90.00
#
_symmetry.space_group_name_H-M   'P 1'
#
loop_
_entity.id
_entity.type
_entity.pdbx_description
1 polymer ?
#
loop_
_entity_poly.entity_id
_entity_poly.type
_entity_poly.pdbx_seq_one_letter_code
_entity_poly.pdbx_strand_id
1 'polypeptide(L)'
;MGRAANKGMVGLSLRYFDTSLAVITAHFASDSKGRNRVTKRNKDACTTLRELSLTYDSEEFDVHHQHTHAILLGDMNYRVSASPSEVLSLISKSARQSKALLYSAFRNWRETSFARLYLPFSSTKSHPSP
;
A
#
# COMPACT_ATOMS: atom_id res chain seq x y z
N MET A 1 -30.90 3.18 13.53
CA MET A 1 -29.59 3.88 13.42
C MET A 1 -28.71 3.11 12.45
N GLY A 2 -28.37 3.70 11.29
CA GLY A 2 -27.38 3.12 10.37
C GLY A 2 -25.98 3.25 10.97
N ARG A 3 -25.24 2.15 11.07
CA ARG A 3 -23.82 2.18 11.43
C ARG A 3 -23.01 2.41 10.17
N ALA A 4 -22.15 3.42 10.17
CA ALA A 4 -21.19 3.60 9.08
C ALA A 4 -20.28 2.36 8.97
N ALA A 5 -20.09 1.85 7.76
CA ALA A 5 -19.19 0.74 7.51
C ALA A 5 -17.74 1.21 7.70
N ASN A 6 -16.97 0.52 8.54
CA ASN A 6 -15.56 0.81 8.79
C ASN A 6 -14.61 -0.13 8.05
N LYS A 7 -15.15 -0.94 7.13
CA LYS A 7 -14.45 -1.89 6.25
C LYS A 7 -14.97 -1.74 4.83
N GLY A 8 -14.08 -1.86 3.86
CA GLY A 8 -14.42 -1.71 2.45
C GLY A 8 -13.24 -1.19 1.64
N MET A 9 -13.53 -0.66 0.46
CA MET A 9 -12.58 0.04 -0.40
C MET A 9 -13.03 1.49 -0.61
N VAL A 10 -12.06 2.36 -0.81
CA VAL A 10 -12.26 3.71 -1.34
C VAL A 10 -11.21 3.91 -2.43
N GLY A 11 -11.55 4.60 -3.50
CA GLY A 11 -10.62 4.87 -4.57
C GLY A 11 -10.73 6.30 -5.09
N LEU A 12 -9.70 6.70 -5.82
CA LEU A 12 -9.64 7.93 -6.60
C LEU A 12 -9.07 7.56 -7.98
N SER A 13 -9.72 8.06 -9.03
CA SER A 13 -9.16 8.05 -10.38
C SER A 13 -8.60 9.42 -10.71
N LEU A 14 -7.51 9.44 -11.47
CA LEU A 14 -6.96 10.66 -12.05
C LEU A 14 -6.30 10.35 -13.40
N ARG A 15 -6.12 11.39 -14.22
CA ARG A 15 -5.45 11.28 -15.52
C ARG A 15 -4.22 12.17 -15.53
N TYR A 16 -3.10 11.58 -15.94
CA TYR A 16 -1.83 12.27 -16.16
C TYR A 16 -1.46 12.14 -17.64
N PHE A 17 -1.68 13.22 -18.40
CA PHE A 17 -1.67 13.19 -19.87
C PHE A 17 -2.57 12.06 -20.41
N ASP A 18 -2.01 11.13 -21.18
CA ASP A 18 -2.75 10.02 -21.78
C ASP A 18 -2.80 8.77 -20.88
N THR A 19 -2.24 8.86 -19.66
CA THR A 19 -2.21 7.75 -18.70
C THR A 19 -3.29 7.94 -17.64
N SER A 20 -4.21 6.97 -17.52
CA SER A 20 -5.18 6.94 -16.43
C SER A 20 -4.67 6.09 -15.26
N LEU A 21 -4.87 6.60 -14.05
CA LEU A 21 -4.49 5.93 -12.80
C LEU A 21 -5.73 5.77 -11.90
N ALA A 22 -5.89 4.57 -11.35
CA ALA A 22 -6.78 4.32 -10.22
C ALA A 22 -5.92 3.99 -8.99
N VAL A 23 -6.09 4.76 -7.92
CA VAL A 23 -5.47 4.47 -6.62
C VAL A 23 -6.58 4.06 -5.67
N ILE A 24 -6.51 2.82 -5.20
CA ILE A 24 -7.53 2.16 -4.40
C ILE A 24 -6.93 1.76 -3.06
N THR A 25 -7.59 2.15 -1.97
CA THR A 25 -7.23 1.72 -0.62
C THR A 25 -8.30 0.78 -0.07
N ALA A 26 -7.88 -0.29 0.59
CA ALA A 26 -8.75 -1.29 1.19
C ALA A 26 -8.50 -1.43 2.69
N HIS A 27 -9.58 -1.68 3.43
CA HIS A 27 -9.51 -2.08 4.83
C HIS A 27 -10.48 -3.24 5.06
N PHE A 28 -9.98 -4.48 5.07
CA PHE A 28 -10.83 -5.67 5.21
C PHE A 28 -10.95 -6.16 6.65
N ALA A 29 -11.83 -7.15 6.84
CA ALA A 29 -12.08 -7.74 8.14
C ALA A 29 -10.79 -8.29 8.77
N SER A 30 -10.46 -7.81 9.97
CA SER A 30 -9.46 -8.42 10.82
C SER A 30 -9.93 -9.78 11.32
N ASP A 31 -9.00 -10.62 11.75
CA ASP A 31 -9.36 -11.79 12.54
C ASP A 31 -10.04 -11.35 13.84
N SER A 32 -10.94 -12.18 14.35
CA SER A 32 -11.70 -11.85 15.56
C SER A 32 -12.09 -13.13 16.28
N LYS A 33 -12.09 -13.10 17.62
CA LYS A 33 -12.47 -14.25 18.45
C LYS A 33 -11.68 -15.53 18.09
N GLY A 34 -10.39 -15.37 17.79
CA GLY A 34 -9.49 -16.48 17.42
C GLY A 34 -9.76 -17.13 16.06
N ARG A 35 -10.68 -16.59 15.25
CA ARG A 35 -11.00 -17.15 13.93
C ARG A 35 -10.32 -16.35 12.81
N ASN A 36 -9.61 -17.08 11.96
CA ASN A 36 -9.12 -16.57 10.69
C ASN A 36 -10.31 -16.24 9.77
N ARG A 37 -10.31 -15.03 9.20
CA ARG A 37 -11.37 -14.54 8.31
C ARG A 37 -10.95 -14.43 6.83
N VAL A 38 -10.01 -15.26 6.37
CA VAL A 38 -9.50 -15.24 4.98
C VAL A 38 -10.60 -15.34 3.94
N THR A 39 -11.58 -16.23 4.11
CA THR A 39 -12.71 -16.37 3.17
C THR A 39 -13.57 -15.09 3.10
N LYS A 40 -13.77 -14.43 4.25
CA LYS A 40 -14.48 -13.14 4.31
C LYS A 40 -13.68 -12.05 3.60
N ARG A 41 -12.36 -11.98 3.81
CA ARG A 41 -11.48 -11.03 3.12
C ARG A 41 -11.48 -11.22 1.61
N ASN A 42 -11.39 -12.47 1.13
CA ASN A 42 -11.46 -12.78 -0.30
C ASN A 42 -12.80 -12.36 -0.90
N LYS A 43 -13.90 -12.66 -0.20
CA LYS A 43 -15.23 -12.24 -0.63
C LYS A 43 -15.36 -10.71 -0.65
N ASP A 44 -14.92 -10.04 0.42
CA ASP A 44 -14.94 -8.58 0.51
C ASP A 44 -14.13 -7.96 -0.62
N ALA A 45 -12.93 -8.49 -0.90
CA ALA A 45 -12.08 -8.02 -2.00
C ALA A 45 -12.79 -8.11 -3.35
N CYS A 46 -13.40 -9.25 -3.68
CA CYS A 46 -14.13 -9.40 -4.94
C CYS A 46 -15.38 -8.51 -5.01
N THR A 47 -16.16 -8.44 -3.93
CA THR A 47 -17.41 -7.67 -3.91
C THR A 47 -17.13 -6.17 -3.98
N THR A 48 -16.25 -5.64 -3.13
CA THR A 48 -16.01 -4.19 -3.08
C THR A 48 -15.25 -3.69 -4.30
N LEU A 49 -14.45 -4.52 -4.96
CA LEU A 49 -13.77 -4.14 -6.20
C LEU A 49 -14.75 -4.02 -7.38
N ARG A 50 -15.76 -4.88 -7.43
CA ARG A 50 -16.83 -4.85 -8.44
C ARG A 50 -17.79 -3.68 -8.23
N GLU A 51 -18.07 -3.35 -6.98
CA GLU A 51 -18.96 -2.23 -6.61
C GLU A 51 -18.26 -0.86 -6.70
N LEU A 52 -16.93 -0.83 -6.79
CA LEU A 52 -16.17 0.41 -6.84
C LEU A 52 -16.22 1.02 -8.24
N SER A 53 -16.98 2.10 -8.39
CA SER A 53 -17.00 2.93 -9.60
C SER A 53 -16.15 4.19 -9.40
N LEU A 54 -15.15 4.39 -10.27
CA LEU A 54 -14.30 5.59 -10.28
C LEU A 54 -14.41 6.39 -11.59
N THR A 55 -15.23 5.94 -12.54
CA THR A 55 -15.49 6.60 -13.82
C THR A 55 -16.98 6.79 -14.00
N TYR A 56 -17.37 7.83 -14.75
CA TYR A 56 -18.77 8.06 -15.09
C TYR A 56 -19.25 7.20 -16.26
N ASP A 57 -18.33 6.73 -17.10
CA ASP A 57 -18.62 6.00 -18.33
C ASP A 57 -18.37 4.50 -18.16
N SER A 58 -19.42 3.74 -18.49
CA SER A 58 -19.60 2.28 -18.57
C SER A 58 -19.11 1.40 -17.39
N GLU A 59 -20.07 0.75 -16.72
CA GLU A 59 -19.86 -0.33 -15.75
C GLU A 59 -19.60 -1.70 -16.41
N GLU A 60 -19.17 -1.73 -17.69
CA GLU A 60 -18.88 -2.99 -18.40
C GLU A 60 -17.62 -3.70 -17.86
N PHE A 61 -16.70 -2.93 -17.28
CA PHE A 61 -15.45 -3.45 -16.73
C PHE A 61 -15.26 -3.00 -15.29
N ASP A 62 -14.75 -3.88 -14.44
CA ASP A 62 -14.31 -3.51 -13.09
C ASP A 62 -13.19 -2.46 -13.16
N VAL A 63 -13.13 -1.58 -12.15
CA VAL A 63 -12.23 -0.42 -12.09
C VAL A 63 -10.75 -0.69 -12.44
N HIS A 64 -10.25 -1.88 -12.10
CA HIS A 64 -8.86 -2.28 -12.33
C HIS A 64 -8.53 -2.56 -13.81
N HIS A 65 -9.55 -2.72 -14.67
CA HIS A 65 -9.40 -2.84 -16.12
C HIS A 65 -9.73 -1.53 -16.86
N GLN A 66 -10.32 -0.55 -16.18
CA GLN A 66 -10.69 0.75 -16.78
C GLN A 66 -9.52 1.75 -16.85
N HIS A 67 -8.40 1.47 -16.17
CA HIS A 67 -7.28 2.40 -16.02
C HIS A 67 -5.97 1.79 -16.54
N THR A 68 -5.09 2.62 -17.12
CA THR A 68 -3.74 2.19 -17.55
C THR A 68 -2.96 1.58 -16.39
N HIS A 69 -3.09 2.17 -15.20
CA HIS A 69 -2.53 1.64 -13.97
C HIS A 69 -3.58 1.60 -12.86
N ALA A 70 -3.73 0.45 -12.21
CA ALA A 70 -4.52 0.30 -11.00
C ALA A 70 -3.61 -0.11 -9.84
N ILE A 71 -3.57 0.72 -8.79
CA ILE A 71 -2.76 0.50 -7.60
C ILE A 71 -3.71 0.22 -6.44
N LEU A 72 -3.71 -1.01 -5.94
CA LEU A 72 -4.47 -1.44 -4.77
C LEU A 72 -3.54 -1.59 -3.56
N LEU A 73 -3.84 -0.87 -2.48
CA LEU A 73 -3.07 -0.90 -1.23
C LEU A 73 -3.98 -0.81 0.01
N GLY A 74 -3.40 -0.80 1.20
CA GLY A 74 -4.12 -0.62 2.47
C GLY A 74 -4.00 -1.80 3.43
N ASP A 75 -4.81 -1.78 4.50
CA ASP A 75 -4.84 -2.85 5.49
C ASP A 75 -5.80 -3.99 5.07
N MET A 76 -5.31 -4.83 4.18
CA MET A 76 -6.03 -6.02 3.70
C MET A 76 -6.23 -7.09 4.78
N ASN A 77 -5.54 -6.99 5.93
CA ASN A 77 -5.69 -7.89 7.07
C ASN A 77 -5.38 -9.39 6.83
N TYR A 78 -4.69 -9.76 5.74
CA TYR A 78 -4.18 -11.13 5.57
C TYR A 78 -3.08 -11.42 6.59
N ARG A 79 -3.06 -12.65 7.11
CA ARG A 79 -2.13 -13.09 8.14
C ARG A 79 -1.24 -14.20 7.59
N VAL A 80 0.02 -14.21 8.03
CA VAL A 80 0.96 -15.27 7.72
C VAL A 80 0.50 -16.56 8.39
N SER A 81 0.44 -17.65 7.64
CA SER A 81 0.11 -18.98 8.16
C SER A 81 1.38 -19.68 8.65
N ALA A 82 1.92 -19.22 9.77
CA ALA A 82 3.11 -19.80 10.41
C ALA A 82 3.04 -19.66 11.93
N SER A 83 3.83 -20.45 12.65
CA SER A 83 3.90 -20.34 14.11
C SER A 83 4.60 -19.04 14.54
N PRO A 84 4.25 -18.45 15.71
CA PRO A 84 4.92 -17.24 16.18
C PRO A 84 6.44 -17.38 16.31
N SER A 85 6.94 -18.55 16.74
CA SER A 85 8.38 -18.81 16.88
C SER A 85 9.09 -18.83 15.51
N GLU A 86 8.47 -19.45 14.51
CA GLU A 86 8.99 -19.46 13.14
C GLU A 86 9.05 -18.06 12.56
N VAL A 87 7.97 -17.28 12.69
CA VAL A 87 7.91 -15.89 12.22
C VAL A 87 8.99 -15.05 12.87
N LEU A 88 9.14 -15.13 14.20
CA LEU A 88 10.17 -14.39 14.93
C LEU A 88 11.59 -14.80 14.51
N SER A 89 11.83 -16.08 14.27
CA SER A 89 13.12 -16.59 13.78
C SER A 89 13.46 -16.01 12.40
N LEU A 90 12.49 -16.03 11.47
CA LEU A 90 12.65 -15.49 10.11
C LEU A 90 12.88 -13.97 10.13
N ILE A 91 12.11 -13.22 10.92
CA ILE A 91 12.31 -11.77 11.09
C ILE A 91 13.71 -11.49 11.65
N SER A 92 14.12 -12.23 12.68
CA SER A 92 15.44 -12.05 13.31
C SER A 92 16.59 -12.38 12.36
N LYS A 93 16.43 -13.39 11.49
CA LYS A 93 17.39 -13.73 10.44
C LYS A 93 17.46 -12.62 9.40
N SER A 94 16.32 -12.19 8.88
CA SER A 94 16.23 -11.12 7.88
C SER A 94 16.84 -9.81 8.39
N ALA A 95 16.49 -9.39 9.61
CA ALA A 95 17.00 -8.16 10.22
C ALA A 95 18.54 -8.17 10.35
N ARG A 96 19.14 -9.32 10.72
CA ARG A 96 20.61 -9.47 10.78
C ARG A 96 21.26 -9.34 9.40
N GLN A 97 20.67 -9.96 8.38
CA GLN A 97 21.17 -9.86 7.00
C GLN A 97 21.06 -8.44 6.45
N SER A 98 19.90 -7.80 6.61
CA SER A 98 19.70 -6.39 6.20
C SER A 98 20.66 -5.46 6.93
N LYS A 99 20.86 -5.66 8.25
CA LYS A 99 21.86 -4.89 9.01
C LYS A 99 23.26 -5.07 8.43
N ALA A 100 23.69 -6.30 8.15
CA ALA A 100 25.01 -6.53 7.57
C ALA A 100 25.19 -5.81 6.22
N LEU A 101 24.22 -5.92 5.32
CA LEU A 101 24.26 -5.27 3.99
C LEU A 101 24.22 -3.74 4.08
N LEU A 102 23.34 -3.19 4.92
CA LEU A 102 23.20 -1.74 5.07
C LEU A 102 24.43 -1.14 5.74
N TYR A 103 24.99 -1.80 6.76
CA TYR A 103 26.17 -1.28 7.46
C TYR A 103 27.47 -1.48 6.67
N SER A 104 27.54 -2.46 5.76
CA SER A 104 28.67 -2.60 4.84
C SER A 104 28.64 -1.58 3.70
N ALA A 105 27.45 -1.13 3.28
CA ALA A 105 27.29 -0.23 2.13
C ALA A 105 27.11 1.26 2.52
N PHE A 106 26.32 1.57 3.55
CA PHE A 106 25.95 2.94 3.92
C PHE A 106 25.65 3.08 5.42
N ARG A 107 26.66 3.47 6.21
CA ARG A 107 26.54 3.66 7.67
C ARG A 107 25.46 4.66 8.09
N ASN A 108 25.13 5.62 7.22
CA ASN A 108 24.21 6.73 7.44
C ASN A 108 22.93 6.64 6.58
N TRP A 109 22.59 5.45 6.07
CA TRP A 109 21.47 5.30 5.13
C TRP A 109 20.16 5.84 5.71
N ARG A 110 19.95 5.68 7.03
CA ARG A 110 18.74 6.14 7.69
C ARG A 110 18.68 7.66 7.74
N GLU A 111 19.73 8.36 8.17
CA GLU A 111 19.76 9.82 8.10
C GLU A 111 19.63 10.32 6.66
N THR A 112 20.28 9.64 5.71
CA THR A 112 20.29 10.03 4.29
C THR A 112 18.91 9.85 3.63
N SER A 113 18.22 8.74 3.87
CA SER A 113 16.87 8.48 3.34
C SER A 113 15.84 9.41 3.98
N PHE A 114 15.92 9.65 5.29
CA PHE A 114 15.05 10.63 5.95
C PHE A 114 15.30 12.04 5.43
N ALA A 115 16.57 12.44 5.28
CA ALA A 115 16.92 13.74 4.70
C ALA A 115 16.38 13.89 3.27
N ARG A 116 16.52 12.87 2.41
CA ARG A 116 15.98 12.93 1.03
C ARG A 116 14.45 13.01 0.95
N LEU A 117 13.74 12.37 1.89
CA LEU A 117 12.28 12.32 1.87
C LEU A 117 11.65 13.57 2.49
N TYR A 118 12.28 14.14 3.52
CA TYR A 118 11.68 15.19 4.36
C TYR A 118 12.39 16.54 4.30
N LEU A 119 13.63 16.61 3.84
CA LEU A 119 14.25 17.90 3.55
C LEU A 119 13.87 18.26 2.11
N PRO A 120 13.21 19.41 1.89
CA PRO A 120 13.03 19.90 0.54
C PRO A 120 14.40 19.97 -0.13
N PHE A 121 14.49 19.63 -1.42
CA PHE A 121 15.66 19.94 -2.24
C PHE A 121 16.04 21.39 -1.93
N SER A 122 17.08 21.60 -1.13
CA SER A 122 17.62 22.92 -0.90
C SER A 122 18.04 23.39 -2.29
N SER A 123 17.32 24.37 -2.84
CA SER A 123 17.65 24.92 -4.14
C SER A 123 19.11 25.36 -4.06
N THR A 124 20.00 24.67 -4.76
CA THR A 124 21.29 25.23 -5.09
C THR A 124 20.99 26.35 -6.08
N LYS A 125 20.60 27.52 -5.57
CA LYS A 125 20.67 28.76 -6.33
C LYS A 125 22.15 29.02 -6.51
N SER A 126 22.73 28.51 -7.60
CA SER A 126 23.93 29.11 -8.16
C SER A 126 23.54 30.51 -8.63
N HIS A 127 23.79 31.51 -7.79
CA HIS A 127 23.84 32.88 -8.26
C HIS A 127 24.94 32.95 -9.32
N PRO A 128 24.65 33.38 -10.56
CA PRO A 128 25.72 33.82 -11.42
C PRO A 128 26.31 35.08 -10.80
N SER A 129 27.60 35.04 -10.50
CA SER A 129 28.38 36.23 -10.13
C SER A 129 28.35 37.23 -11.28
N PRO A 130 28.36 38.55 -10.98
CA PRO A 130 28.23 39.62 -11.97
C PRO A 130 29.36 39.63 -13.00
#